data_AF-A0A352Y164-F1
#
_entry.id   AF-A0A352Y164-F1
#
_cell.length_a   1.000
_cell.length_b   1.000
_cell.length_c   1.000
_cell.angle_alpha   90.00
_cell.angle_beta   90.00
_cell.angle_gamma   90.00
#
_symmetry.space_group_name_H-M   'P 1'
#
loop_
_entity.id
_entity.type
_entity.pdbx_description
1 polymer ?
#
loop_
_entity_poly.entity_id
_entity_poly.type
_entity_poly.pdbx_seq_one_letter_code
_entity_poly.pdbx_strand_id
1 'polypeptide(L)'
;MLKKVAGKLTRLNTTPFLAQSGKEYTLRFRVIGTALAAKVWPTGQAEPVTWMVMANDTSLSSGFGGLRVFIQDAAVVRITTFTEMIAR
;
A
#
# COMPACT_ATOMS: atom_id res chain seq x y z
N MET A 1 -5.33 2.07 -4.33
CA MET A 1 -5.23 3.15 -3.32
C MET A 1 -6.61 3.66 -2.98
N LEU A 2 -7.00 3.52 -1.72
CA LEU A 2 -8.34 3.85 -1.23
C LEU A 2 -8.22 4.97 -0.20
N LYS A 3 -9.19 5.88 -0.22
CA LYS A 3 -9.40 6.94 0.78
C LYS A 3 -10.73 6.69 1.48
N LYS A 4 -10.81 6.90 2.79
CA LYS A 4 -12.09 6.95 3.53
C LYS A 4 -12.20 8.27 4.29
N VAL A 5 -13.23 9.07 4.01
CA VAL A 5 -13.53 10.33 4.71
C VAL A 5 -15.02 10.34 5.03
N ALA A 6 -15.39 10.67 6.27
CA ALA A 6 -16.79 10.70 6.73
C ALA A 6 -17.58 9.43 6.36
N GLY A 7 -16.97 8.26 6.53
CA GLY A 7 -17.60 6.97 6.19
C GLY A 7 -17.55 6.59 4.71
N LYS A 8 -17.33 7.53 3.79
CA LYS A 8 -17.31 7.29 2.35
C LYS A 8 -15.96 6.79 1.86
N LEU A 9 -15.95 5.60 1.25
CA LEU A 9 -14.76 5.04 0.61
C LEU A 9 -14.67 5.50 -0.85
N THR A 10 -13.52 6.03 -1.24
CA THR A 10 -13.21 6.50 -2.60
C THR A 10 -11.94 5.83 -3.09
N ARG A 11 -11.96 5.28 -4.31
CA ARG A 11 -10.75 4.78 -4.97
C ARG A 11 -10.03 5.94 -5.65
N LEU A 12 -8.82 6.25 -5.19
CA LEU A 12 -7.99 7.31 -5.78
C LEU A 12 -7.32 6.84 -7.07
N ASN A 13 -6.68 5.67 -7.02
CA ASN A 13 -6.07 5.03 -8.18
C ASN A 13 -5.89 3.53 -7.91
N THR A 14 -5.69 2.72 -8.94
CA THR A 14 -5.42 1.29 -8.83
C THR A 14 -4.57 0.81 -10.01
N THR A 15 -3.76 -0.22 -9.75
CA THR A 15 -3.04 -0.97 -10.77
C THR A 15 -3.22 -2.45 -10.46
N PRO A 16 -3.43 -3.34 -11.46
CA PRO A 16 -3.54 -4.77 -11.20
C PRO A 16 -2.20 -5.33 -10.74
N PHE A 17 -2.25 -6.23 -9.75
CA PHE A 17 -1.11 -7.03 -9.32
C PHE A 17 -1.58 -8.45 -9.00
N LEU A 18 -1.08 -9.44 -9.74
CA LEU A 18 -1.49 -10.83 -9.60
C LEU A 18 -0.59 -11.54 -8.57
N ALA A 19 -0.96 -11.42 -7.30
CA ALA A 19 -0.31 -12.18 -6.23
C ALA A 19 -0.66 -13.67 -6.34
N GLN A 20 0.33 -14.53 -6.07
CA GLN A 20 0.19 -15.98 -6.11
C GLN A 20 0.22 -16.54 -4.68
N SER A 21 -0.52 -17.63 -4.45
CA SER A 21 -0.51 -18.34 -3.16
C SER A 21 0.89 -18.86 -2.84
N GLY A 22 1.27 -18.84 -1.55
CA GLY A 22 2.57 -19.32 -1.08
C GLY A 22 3.77 -18.47 -1.51
N LYS A 23 3.54 -17.25 -2.05
CA LYS A 23 4.60 -16.29 -2.36
C LYS A 23 4.60 -15.13 -1.39
N GLU A 24 5.79 -14.69 -1.01
CA GLU A 24 5.98 -13.49 -0.20
C GLU A 24 6.22 -12.27 -1.09
N TYR A 25 5.68 -11.14 -0.66
CA TYR A 25 5.78 -9.88 -1.37
C TYR A 25 6.19 -8.75 -0.42
N THR A 26 7.06 -7.88 -0.90
CA THR A 26 7.36 -6.61 -0.24
C THR A 26 6.46 -5.53 -0.80
N LEU A 27 5.83 -4.75 0.09
CA LEU A 27 5.04 -3.59 -0.26
C LEU A 27 5.71 -2.34 0.29
N ARG A 28 5.79 -1.29 -0.53
CA ARG A 28 6.22 0.04 -0.09
C ARG A 28 5.13 1.04 -0.40
N PHE A 29 4.71 1.76 0.63
CA PHE A 29 3.83 2.92 0.52
C PHE A 29 4.61 4.16 0.98
N ARG A 30 4.51 5.26 0.23
CA ARG A 30 5.18 6.52 0.51
C ARG A 30 4.19 7.67 0.43
N VAL A 31 4.30 8.58 1.39
CA VAL A 31 3.54 9.82 1.47
C VAL A 31 4.53 10.98 1.56
N ILE A 32 4.44 11.96 0.66
CA ILE A 32 5.22 13.21 0.70
C ILE A 32 4.27 14.37 0.37
N GLY A 33 3.95 15.19 1.37
CA GLY A 33 2.89 16.19 1.23
C GLY A 33 1.58 15.52 0.79
N THR A 34 1.08 15.90 -0.38
CA THR A 34 -0.16 15.33 -0.96
C THR A 34 0.10 14.12 -1.87
N ALA A 35 1.36 13.85 -2.22
CA ALA A 35 1.72 12.79 -3.14
C ALA A 35 1.76 11.44 -2.42
N LEU A 36 0.97 10.50 -2.94
CA LEU A 36 0.86 9.13 -2.45
C LEU A 36 1.40 8.20 -3.53
N ALA A 37 2.29 7.29 -3.16
CA ALA A 37 2.85 6.32 -4.09
C ALA A 37 2.94 4.93 -3.46
N ALA A 38 2.66 3.89 -4.25
CA ALA A 38 2.83 2.51 -3.82
C ALA A 38 3.46 1.65 -4.92
N LYS A 39 4.19 0.64 -4.48
CA LYS A 39 4.69 -0.44 -5.34
C LYS A 39 4.82 -1.73 -4.54
N VAL A 40 4.76 -2.84 -5.25
CA VAL A 40 4.81 -4.18 -4.70
C VAL A 40 5.68 -5.06 -5.59
N TRP A 41 6.44 -5.97 -5.01
CA TRP A 41 7.31 -6.89 -5.75
C TRP A 41 7.53 -8.17 -4.95
N PRO A 42 7.91 -9.30 -5.59
CA PRO A 42 8.25 -10.52 -4.87
C PRO A 42 9.40 -10.28 -3.89
N THR A 43 9.28 -10.78 -2.66
CA THR A 43 10.33 -10.66 -1.65
C THR A 43 11.62 -11.32 -2.15
N GLY A 44 12.76 -10.65 -1.92
CA GLY A 44 14.07 -11.09 -2.41
C GLY A 44 14.41 -10.64 -3.83
N GLN A 45 13.46 -10.05 -4.57
CA GLN A 45 13.75 -9.39 -5.85
C GLN A 45 14.10 -7.90 -5.66
N ALA A 46 14.75 -7.33 -6.66
CA ALA A 46 15.10 -5.91 -6.66
C ALA A 46 13.86 -5.02 -6.56
N GLU A 47 13.95 -3.97 -5.75
CA GLU A 47 12.89 -2.96 -5.64
C GLU A 47 12.70 -2.26 -6.99
N PRO A 48 11.46 -2.18 -7.53
CA PRO A 48 11.21 -1.48 -8.79
C PRO A 48 11.62 -0.01 -8.72
N VAL A 49 12.24 0.49 -9.79
CA VAL A 49 12.64 1.91 -9.91
C VAL A 49 11.41 2.81 -9.98
N THR A 50 10.38 2.40 -10.72
CA THR A 50 9.15 3.16 -10.91
C THR A 50 8.09 2.82 -9.85
N TRP A 51 7.30 3.83 -9.47
CA TRP A 51 6.10 3.61 -8.67
C TRP A 51 5.01 2.98 -9.54
N MET A 52 4.35 1.95 -9.03
CA MET A 52 3.31 1.23 -9.78
C MET A 52 1.97 1.94 -9.73
N VAL A 53 1.68 2.64 -8.63
CA VAL A 53 0.47 3.44 -8.49
C VAL A 53 0.80 4.72 -7.75
N MET A 54 0.30 5.83 -8.26
CA MET A 54 0.45 7.16 -7.68
C MET A 54 -0.90 7.87 -7.64
N ALA A 55 -1.10 8.74 -6.66
CA ALA A 55 -2.25 9.64 -6.58
C ALA A 55 -1.86 10.90 -5.79
N ASN A 56 -2.66 11.96 -5.93
CA ASN A 56 -2.57 13.14 -5.07
C ASN A 56 -3.84 13.24 -4.23
N ASP A 57 -3.70 13.56 -2.93
CA ASP A 57 -4.83 13.75 -2.03
C ASP A 57 -4.50 14.77 -0.92
N THR A 58 -5.48 15.60 -0.56
CA THR A 58 -5.35 16.67 0.47
C THR A 58 -6.28 16.48 1.65
N SER A 59 -7.10 15.43 1.66
CA SER A 59 -8.21 15.31 2.61
C SER A 59 -7.80 14.78 3.99
N LEU A 60 -6.61 14.19 4.10
CA LEU A 60 -6.02 13.68 5.34
C LEU A 60 -4.62 14.27 5.48
N SER A 61 -4.44 15.20 6.41
CA SER A 61 -3.18 15.91 6.62
C SER A 61 -2.28 15.27 7.70
N SER A 62 -2.84 14.40 8.53
CA SER A 62 -2.13 13.67 9.57
C SER A 62 -2.82 12.35 9.92
N GLY A 63 -2.12 11.47 10.61
CA GLY A 63 -2.61 10.17 11.04
C GLY A 63 -1.49 9.25 11.49
N PHE A 64 -1.83 7.98 11.71
CA PHE A 64 -0.88 6.93 12.04
C PHE A 64 -0.66 6.01 10.85
N GLY A 65 0.56 5.49 10.68
CA GLY A 65 0.83 4.39 9.78
C GLY A 65 0.35 3.06 10.35
N GLY A 66 0.03 2.13 9.45
CA GLY A 66 -0.43 0.80 9.83
C GLY A 66 -0.76 -0.07 8.64
N LEU A 67 -1.09 -1.32 8.92
CA LEU A 67 -1.50 -2.30 7.91
C LEU A 67 -3.00 -2.55 8.02
N ARG A 68 -3.65 -2.55 6.86
CA ARG A 68 -5.02 -3.04 6.71
C ARG A 68 -5.00 -4.24 5.79
N VAL A 69 -5.51 -5.36 6.29
CA VAL A 69 -5.70 -6.57 5.48
C VAL A 69 -7.17 -6.65 5.09
N PHE A 70 -7.42 -6.92 3.81
CA PHE A 70 -8.75 -7.27 3.30
C PHE A 70 -8.64 -8.67 2.73
N ILE A 71 -8.98 -9.67 3.55
CA ILE A 71 -8.94 -11.08 3.17
C ILE A 71 -10.26 -11.51 2.53
N GLN A 72 -10.17 -12.41 1.56
CA GLN A 72 -11.31 -13.21 1.11
C GLN A 72 -11.46 -14.43 2.02
N ASP A 73 -12.60 -15.11 1.92
CA ASP A 73 -12.86 -16.33 2.71
C ASP A 73 -11.74 -17.37 2.50
N ALA A 74 -11.39 -18.08 3.57
CA ALA A 74 -10.28 -19.04 3.64
C ALA A 74 -8.85 -18.52 3.35
N ALA A 75 -8.63 -17.22 3.10
CA ALA A 75 -7.29 -16.69 2.86
C ALA A 75 -6.54 -16.39 4.19
N VAL A 76 -5.30 -16.88 4.31
CA VAL A 76 -4.40 -16.53 5.42
C VAL A 76 -3.37 -15.52 4.93
N VAL A 77 -3.25 -14.40 5.64
CA VAL A 77 -2.19 -13.41 5.41
C VAL A 77 -1.20 -13.47 6.56
N ARG A 78 0.07 -13.72 6.24
CA ARG A 78 1.19 -13.65 7.20
C ARG A 78 1.94 -12.35 6.98
N ILE A 79 2.00 -11.52 8.02
CA ILE A 79 2.84 -10.33 8.05
C ILE A 79 4.15 -10.73 8.74
N THR A 80 5.25 -10.75 7.99
CA THR A 80 6.57 -11.10 8.52
C THR A 80 7.23 -9.90 9.19
N THR A 81 7.17 -8.73 8.54
CA THR A 81 7.75 -7.48 9.04
C THR A 81 6.87 -6.29 8.68
N PHE A 82 6.80 -5.31 9.60
CA PHE A 82 6.25 -3.99 9.33
C PHE A 82 7.23 -2.93 9.84
N THR A 83 7.50 -1.91 9.03
CA THR A 83 8.35 -0.79 9.41
C THR A 83 7.74 0.49 8.88
N GLU A 84 7.53 1.44 9.78
CA GLU A 84 7.17 2.81 9.46
C GLU A 84 8.38 3.71 9.73
N MET A 85 8.70 4.59 8.79
CA MET A 85 9.82 5.53 8.90
C MET A 85 9.38 6.90 8.39
N ILE A 86 9.95 7.94 8.97
CA ILE A 86 9.79 9.30 8.45
C ILE A 86 10.47 9.37 7.08
N ALA A 87 9.71 9.75 6.06
CA ALA A 87 10.28 10.08 4.75
C ALA A 87 11.09 11.37 4.91
N ARG A 88 12.42 11.25 4.86
CA ARG A 88 13.32 12.40 4.67
C ARG A 88 13.39 12.79 3.20
#